data_AF-A0A2T3G2M8-F1
#
_entry.id   AF-A0A2T3G2M8-F1
#
_cell.length_a   1.000
_cell.length_b   1.000
_cell.length_c   1.000
_cell.angle_alpha   90.00
_cell.angle_beta   90.00
_cell.angle_gamma   90.00
#
_symmetry.space_group_name_H-M   'P 1'
#
loop_
_entity.id
_entity.type
_entity.pdbx_description
1 polymer ?
#
loop_
_entity_poly.entity_id
_entity_poly.type
_entity_poly.pdbx_seq_one_letter_code
_entity_poly.pdbx_strand_id
1 'polypeptide(L)'
;MTNYELESLEKTNEYYNDKLSELEEFTKKVNFNGISTSKVLSDVGLGKNVANTHPCIDKFINKRNKEHKTILNDFIYYKTNKITELARENKLLKNHDVEHMLLKTEYEQLQKQYNDSLKEIKRLQGLVVKYQNANRSKNSASLN
;
A
#
# COMPACT_ATOMS: atom_id res chain seq x y z
N MET A 1 -26.56 -14.95 -13.52
CA MET A 1 -25.71 -13.87 -14.04
C MET A 1 -26.39 -13.28 -15.25
N THR A 2 -26.50 -11.97 -15.29
CA THR A 2 -26.96 -11.21 -16.45
C THR A 2 -25.86 -11.16 -17.51
N ASN A 3 -26.23 -10.90 -18.78
CA ASN A 3 -25.24 -10.73 -19.86
C ASN A 3 -24.25 -9.60 -19.54
N TYR A 4 -24.71 -8.53 -18.88
CA TYR A 4 -23.86 -7.44 -18.43
C TYR A 4 -22.82 -7.88 -17.37
N GLU A 5 -23.22 -8.71 -16.41
CA GLU A 5 -22.30 -9.25 -15.41
C GLU A 5 -21.27 -10.19 -16.05
N LEU A 6 -21.67 -10.97 -17.06
CA LEU A 6 -20.79 -11.87 -17.79
C LEU A 6 -19.74 -11.10 -18.59
N GLU A 7 -20.17 -10.11 -19.36
CA GLU A 7 -19.29 -9.24 -20.16
C GLU A 7 -18.34 -8.40 -19.28
N SER A 8 -18.82 -7.97 -18.11
CA SER A 8 -17.98 -7.25 -17.14
C SER A 8 -16.90 -8.16 -16.54
N LEU A 9 -17.22 -9.42 -16.26
CA LEU A 9 -16.23 -10.39 -15.78
C LEU A 9 -15.20 -10.73 -16.88
N GLU A 10 -15.63 -10.90 -18.13
CA GLU A 10 -14.72 -11.14 -19.26
C GLU A 10 -13.72 -10.00 -19.42
N LYS A 11 -14.18 -8.75 -19.48
CA LYS A 11 -13.31 -7.56 -19.56
C LYS A 11 -12.36 -7.44 -18.37
N THR A 12 -12.85 -7.75 -17.17
CA THR A 12 -12.02 -7.74 -15.96
C THR A 12 -10.94 -8.82 -16.04
N ASN A 13 -11.28 -10.00 -16.55
CA ASN A 13 -10.34 -11.11 -16.67
C ASN A 13 -9.29 -10.84 -17.77
N GLU A 14 -9.69 -10.28 -18.91
CA GLU A 14 -8.77 -9.80 -19.96
C GLU A 14 -7.77 -8.79 -19.40
N TYR A 15 -8.24 -7.79 -18.65
CA TYR A 15 -7.36 -6.80 -18.01
C TYR A 15 -6.30 -7.46 -17.13
N TYR A 16 -6.69 -8.41 -16.27
CA TYR A 16 -5.72 -9.10 -15.41
C TYR A 16 -4.76 -9.99 -16.20
N ASN A 17 -5.21 -10.64 -17.27
CA ASN A 17 -4.36 -11.46 -18.15
C ASN A 17 -3.32 -10.61 -18.89
N ASP A 18 -3.72 -9.42 -19.37
CA ASP A 18 -2.80 -8.46 -19.99
C ASP A 18 -1.75 -7.97 -18.99
N LYS A 19 -2.16 -7.64 -17.76
CA LYS A 19 -1.23 -7.24 -16.70
C LYS A 19 -0.29 -8.36 -16.27
N LEU A 20 -0.76 -9.61 -16.29
CA LEU A 20 0.09 -10.76 -16.03
C LEU A 20 1.15 -10.92 -17.14
N SER A 21 0.75 -10.77 -18.41
CA SER A 21 1.64 -10.89 -19.57
C SER A 21 2.70 -9.78 -19.61
N GLU A 22 2.33 -8.53 -19.31
CA GLU A 22 3.26 -7.41 -19.18
C GLU A 22 4.32 -7.68 -18.10
N LEU A 23 3.90 -8.24 -16.95
CA LEU A 23 4.79 -8.57 -15.84
C LEU A 23 5.75 -9.71 -16.20
N GLU A 24 5.27 -10.74 -16.90
CA GLU A 24 6.11 -11.83 -17.40
C GLU A 24 7.16 -11.34 -18.42
N GLU A 25 6.79 -10.43 -19.31
CA GLU A 25 7.73 -9.88 -20.30
C GLU A 25 8.79 -8.99 -19.63
N PHE A 26 8.38 -8.18 -18.66
CA PHE A 26 9.29 -7.37 -17.86
C PHE A 26 10.27 -8.24 -17.07
N THR A 27 9.79 -9.28 -16.39
CA THR A 27 10.65 -10.20 -15.64
C THR A 27 11.60 -10.99 -16.55
N LYS A 28 11.21 -11.35 -17.78
CA LYS A 28 12.12 -11.92 -18.79
C LYS A 28 13.23 -10.96 -19.21
N LYS A 29 12.96 -9.65 -19.31
CA LYS A 29 13.97 -8.62 -19.61
C LYS A 29 14.92 -8.37 -18.43
N VAL A 30 14.42 -8.55 -17.21
CA VAL A 30 15.19 -8.39 -15.97
C VAL A 30 16.02 -9.64 -15.65
N ASN A 31 15.60 -10.83 -16.09
CA ASN A 31 16.34 -12.08 -15.93
C ASN A 31 17.51 -12.16 -16.93
N PHE A 32 18.73 -12.18 -16.41
CA PHE A 32 19.93 -12.23 -17.24
C PHE A 32 20.10 -13.60 -17.91
N ASN A 33 20.03 -13.66 -19.23
CA ASN A 33 20.14 -14.93 -19.97
C ASN A 33 21.58 -15.40 -20.21
N GLY A 34 22.59 -14.72 -19.67
CA GLY A 34 24.00 -14.99 -19.96
C GLY A 34 24.48 -14.26 -21.21
N ILE A 35 25.79 -14.21 -21.41
CA ILE A 35 26.43 -13.71 -22.63
C ILE A 35 26.71 -14.91 -23.53
N SER A 36 26.34 -14.83 -24.81
CA SER A 36 26.62 -15.94 -25.74
C SER A 36 28.13 -16.15 -25.91
N THR A 37 28.58 -17.41 -26.01
CA THR A 37 29.99 -17.76 -26.24
C THR A 37 30.55 -17.01 -27.45
N SER A 38 29.79 -16.92 -28.55
CA SER A 38 30.19 -16.17 -29.75
C SER A 38 30.46 -14.69 -29.47
N LYS A 39 29.61 -14.03 -28.67
CA LYS A 39 29.82 -12.63 -28.29
C LYS A 39 31.04 -12.46 -27.40
N VAL A 40 31.23 -13.33 -26.41
CA VAL A 40 32.41 -13.30 -25.54
C VAL A 40 33.69 -13.44 -26.37
N LEU A 41 33.76 -14.46 -27.25
CA LEU A 41 34.91 -14.69 -28.12
C LEU A 41 35.20 -13.48 -29.01
N SER A 42 34.16 -12.91 -29.63
CA SER A 42 34.27 -11.70 -30.45
C SER A 42 34.85 -10.52 -29.66
N ASP A 43 34.37 -10.28 -28.43
CA ASP A 43 34.79 -9.14 -27.62
C ASP A 43 36.22 -9.25 -27.12
N VAL A 44 36.71 -10.47 -26.90
CA VAL A 44 38.11 -10.72 -26.51
C VAL A 44 39.04 -10.98 -27.70
N GLY A 45 38.56 -10.81 -28.93
CA GLY A 45 39.36 -10.99 -30.15
C GLY A 45 39.72 -12.45 -30.47
N LEU A 46 39.00 -13.42 -29.90
CA LEU A 46 39.15 -14.84 -30.20
C LEU A 46 38.28 -15.26 -31.39
N GLY A 47 38.80 -16.13 -32.25
CA GLY A 47 38.05 -16.65 -33.40
C GLY A 47 36.81 -17.44 -32.99
N LYS A 48 35.73 -17.33 -33.78
CA LYS A 48 34.42 -17.98 -33.53
C LYS A 48 34.45 -19.49 -33.25
N ASN A 49 35.48 -20.20 -33.71
CA ASN A 49 35.62 -21.64 -33.55
C ASN A 49 36.49 -22.05 -32.35
N VAL A 50 37.10 -21.08 -31.65
CA VAL A 50 38.04 -21.34 -30.56
C VAL A 50 37.41 -22.16 -29.43
N ALA A 51 36.14 -21.93 -29.10
CA ALA A 51 35.42 -22.71 -28.10
C ALA A 51 35.19 -24.19 -28.52
N ASN A 52 35.05 -24.45 -29.82
CA ASN A 52 34.89 -25.82 -30.34
C ASN A 52 36.22 -26.57 -30.33
N THR A 53 37.32 -25.88 -30.66
CA THR A 53 38.68 -26.44 -30.65
C THR A 53 39.22 -26.59 -29.23
N HIS A 54 38.84 -25.71 -28.31
CA HIS A 54 39.27 -25.70 -26.91
C HIS A 54 38.07 -25.72 -25.96
N PRO A 55 37.53 -26.92 -25.62
CA PRO A 55 36.34 -27.04 -24.78
C PRO A 55 36.45 -26.42 -23.38
N CYS A 56 37.67 -26.19 -22.88
CA CYS A 56 37.89 -25.49 -21.62
C CYS A 56 37.40 -24.04 -21.64
N ILE A 57 37.46 -23.37 -22.79
CA ILE A 57 37.01 -21.99 -22.97
C ILE A 57 35.49 -21.92 -22.89
N ASP A 58 34.79 -22.83 -23.58
CA ASP A 58 33.33 -22.93 -23.50
C ASP A 58 32.86 -23.24 -22.07
N LYS A 59 33.51 -24.21 -21.40
CA LYS A 59 33.23 -24.53 -19.99
C LYS A 59 33.43 -23.33 -19.07
N PHE A 60 34.48 -22.53 -19.28
CA PHE A 60 34.73 -21.34 -18.48
C PHE A 60 33.63 -20.28 -18.68
N ILE A 61 33.26 -19.98 -19.93
CA ILE A 61 32.20 -19.02 -20.26
C ILE A 61 30.86 -19.47 -19.65
N ASN A 62 30.52 -20.75 -19.79
CA ASN A 62 29.30 -21.31 -19.21
C ASN A 62 29.29 -21.24 -17.68
N LYS A 63 30.42 -21.51 -17.02
CA LYS A 63 30.55 -21.36 -15.57
C LYS A 63 30.30 -19.90 -15.15
N ARG A 64 30.94 -18.93 -15.81
CA ARG A 64 30.76 -17.50 -15.52
C ARG A 64 29.34 -17.02 -15.76
N ASN A 65 28.71 -17.46 -16.85
CA ASN A 65 27.29 -17.18 -17.12
C ASN A 65 26.38 -17.71 -16.02
N LYS A 66 26.64 -18.92 -15.51
CA LYS A 66 25.87 -19.51 -14.41
C LYS A 66 26.02 -18.69 -13.12
N GLU A 67 27.24 -18.32 -12.76
CA GLU A 67 27.52 -17.49 -11.57
C GLU A 67 26.80 -16.13 -11.67
N HIS A 68 26.90 -15.44 -12.81
CA HIS A 68 26.25 -14.16 -13.02
C HIS A 68 24.71 -14.26 -13.02
N LYS A 69 24.15 -15.32 -13.61
CA LYS A 69 22.71 -15.64 -13.53
C LYS A 69 22.24 -15.76 -12.10
N THR A 70 22.95 -16.52 -11.28
CA THR A 70 22.59 -16.71 -9.86
C THR A 70 22.60 -15.38 -9.12
N ILE A 71 23.69 -14.60 -9.22
CA ILE A 71 23.81 -13.30 -8.52
C ILE A 71 22.69 -12.34 -8.93
N LEU A 72 22.38 -12.25 -10.23
CA LEU A 72 21.34 -11.36 -10.71
C LEU A 72 19.95 -11.81 -10.25
N ASN A 73 19.66 -13.11 -10.30
CA ASN A 73 18.38 -13.64 -9.81
C ASN A 73 18.21 -13.43 -8.30
N ASP A 74 19.26 -13.62 -7.51
CA ASP A 74 19.22 -13.36 -6.07
C ASP A 74 18.96 -11.88 -5.78
N PHE A 75 19.59 -10.98 -6.55
CA PHE A 75 19.36 -9.54 -6.43
C PHE A 75 17.93 -9.15 -6.81
N ILE A 76 17.40 -9.68 -7.92
CA ILE A 76 16.03 -9.43 -8.38
C ILE A 76 15.03 -9.93 -7.34
N TYR A 77 15.23 -11.15 -6.84
CA TYR A 77 14.37 -11.74 -5.82
C TYR A 77 14.35 -10.88 -4.54
N TYR A 78 15.53 -10.47 -4.06
CA TYR A 78 15.65 -9.58 -2.90
C TYR A 78 14.91 -8.24 -3.12
N LYS A 79 15.09 -7.60 -4.27
CA LYS A 79 14.43 -6.34 -4.59
C LYS A 79 12.91 -6.49 -4.71
N THR A 80 12.43 -7.54 -5.35
CA THR A 80 11.00 -7.84 -5.47
C THR A 80 10.36 -8.08 -4.11
N ASN A 81 11.01 -8.85 -3.23
CA ASN A 81 10.55 -9.04 -1.86
C ASN A 81 10.48 -7.70 -1.12
N LYS A 82 11.52 -6.86 -1.24
CA LYS A 82 11.53 -5.56 -0.57
C LYS A 82 10.43 -4.62 -1.06
N ILE A 83 10.15 -4.61 -2.36
CA ILE A 83 9.03 -3.85 -2.93
C ILE A 83 7.69 -4.35 -2.38
N THR A 84 7.52 -5.66 -2.28
CA THR A 84 6.30 -6.28 -1.73
C THR A 84 6.09 -5.92 -0.26
N GLU A 85 7.15 -5.94 0.55
CA GLU A 85 7.11 -5.49 1.95
C GLU A 85 6.72 -4.01 2.05
N LEU A 86 7.36 -3.14 1.27
CA LEU A 86 7.07 -1.70 1.26
C LEU A 86 5.63 -1.41 0.83
N ALA A 87 5.09 -2.13 -0.15
CA ALA A 87 3.70 -2.01 -0.56
C ALA A 87 2.73 -2.40 0.57
N ARG A 88 3.05 -3.46 1.32
CA ARG A 88 2.29 -3.88 2.50
C ARG A 88 2.33 -2.84 3.62
N GLU A 89 3.51 -2.32 3.94
CA GLU A 89 3.69 -1.25 4.94
C GLU A 89 2.91 0.01 4.57
N ASN A 90 2.97 0.43 3.30
CA ASN A 90 2.23 1.60 2.80
C ASN A 90 0.71 1.41 2.94
N LYS A 91 0.20 0.20 2.69
CA LYS A 91 -1.21 -0.11 2.92
C LYS A 91 -1.59 0.03 4.40
N LEU A 92 -0.75 -0.45 5.32
CA LEU A 92 -1.00 -0.32 6.76
C LEU A 92 -1.00 1.14 7.22
N LEU A 93 -0.07 1.97 6.72
CA LEU A 93 -0.03 3.40 7.02
C LEU A 93 -1.30 4.11 6.53
N LYS A 94 -1.75 3.84 5.30
CA LYS A 94 -3.00 4.41 4.79
C LYS A 94 -4.21 4.03 5.65
N ASN A 95 -4.29 2.78 6.11
CA ASN A 95 -5.37 2.35 6.99
C ASN A 95 -5.32 3.10 8.34
N HIS A 96 -4.13 3.24 8.92
CA HIS A 96 -3.93 3.99 10.16
C HIS A 96 -4.32 5.47 10.01
N ASP A 97 -3.99 6.10 8.88
CA ASP A 97 -4.40 7.49 8.60
C ASP A 97 -5.93 7.63 8.53
N VAL A 98 -6.63 6.64 7.95
CA VAL A 98 -8.10 6.60 7.93
C VAL A 98 -8.67 6.47 9.33
N GLU A 99 -8.15 5.55 10.15
CA GLU A 99 -8.57 5.36 11.54
C GLU A 99 -8.37 6.64 12.37
N HIS A 100 -7.23 7.30 12.22
CA HIS A 100 -6.95 8.56 12.90
C HIS A 100 -7.94 9.67 12.52
N MET A 101 -8.31 9.77 11.24
CA MET A 101 -9.31 10.75 10.77
C MET A 101 -10.71 10.47 11.32
N LEU A 102 -11.10 9.19 11.43
CA LEU A 102 -12.36 8.80 12.06
C LEU A 102 -12.38 9.18 13.55
N LEU A 103 -11.32 8.83 14.29
CA LEU A 103 -11.20 9.16 15.71
C LEU A 103 -11.22 10.67 15.96
N LYS A 104 -10.55 11.45 15.11
CA LYS A 104 -10.60 12.92 15.16
C LYS A 104 -12.02 13.44 14.99
N THR A 105 -12.76 12.89 14.04
CA THR A 105 -14.15 13.28 13.77
C THR A 105 -15.05 12.95 14.97
N GLU A 106 -14.89 11.76 15.56
CA GLU A 106 -15.64 11.35 16.76
C GLU A 106 -15.33 12.26 17.96
N TYR A 107 -14.06 12.60 18.16
CA TYR A 107 -13.64 13.54 19.20
C TYR A 107 -14.29 14.91 19.04
N GLU A 108 -14.27 15.46 17.83
CA GLU A 108 -14.90 16.77 17.52
C GLU A 108 -16.41 16.75 17.78
N GLN A 109 -17.09 15.66 17.42
CA GLN A 109 -18.52 15.48 17.70
C GLN A 109 -18.81 15.41 19.20
N LEU A 110 -18.02 14.62 19.94
CA LEU A 110 -18.17 14.48 21.38
C LEU A 110 -17.92 15.81 22.10
N GLN A 111 -16.92 16.57 21.66
CA GLN A 111 -16.62 17.88 22.23
C GLN A 111 -17.74 18.90 21.97
N LYS A 112 -18.38 18.84 20.80
CA LYS A 112 -19.59 19.64 20.52
C LYS A 112 -20.73 19.28 21.48
N GLN A 113 -21.05 18.00 21.63
CA GLN A 113 -22.10 17.53 22.54
C GLN A 113 -21.84 17.92 24.00
N TYR A 114 -20.59 17.84 24.44
CA TYR A 114 -20.16 18.28 25.77
C TYR A 114 -20.42 19.78 25.96
N ASN A 115 -20.03 20.61 24.99
CA ASN A 115 -20.24 22.06 25.06
C ASN A 115 -21.73 22.44 25.05
N ASP A 116 -22.55 21.75 24.28
CA ASP A 116 -24.00 22.00 24.24
C ASP A 116 -24.67 21.58 25.55
N SER A 117 -24.23 20.45 26.13
CA SER A 117 -24.68 19.98 27.44
C SER A 117 -24.29 20.96 28.56
N LEU A 118 -23.06 21.51 28.54
CA LEU A 118 -22.64 22.55 29.48
C LEU A 118 -23.48 23.82 29.38
N LYS A 119 -23.82 24.26 28.16
CA LYS A 119 -24.71 25.41 27.96
C LYS A 119 -26.09 25.15 28.56
N GLU A 120 -26.64 23.95 28.34
CA GLU A 120 -27.95 23.59 28.86
C GLU A 120 -27.96 23.50 30.39
N ILE A 121 -26.92 22.92 31.00
CA ILE A 121 -26.74 22.91 32.46
C ILE A 121 -26.76 24.34 33.01
N LYS A 122 -26.00 25.26 32.41
CA LYS A 122 -25.99 26.68 32.83
C LYS A 122 -27.37 27.33 32.69
N ARG A 123 -28.10 27.04 31.60
CA ARG A 123 -29.46 27.54 31.39
C ARG A 123 -30.42 27.05 32.48
N LEU A 124 -30.40 25.75 32.78
CA LEU A 124 -31.23 25.12 33.81
C LEU A 124 -30.90 25.66 35.20
N GLN A 125 -29.61 25.81 35.53
CA GLN A 125 -29.18 26.45 36.79
C GLN A 125 -29.75 27.86 36.93
N GLY A 126 -29.70 28.67 35.85
CA GLY A 126 -30.29 30.00 35.83
C GLY A 126 -31.82 30.00 36.07
N LEU A 127 -32.53 29.01 35.51
CA LEU A 127 -33.97 28.86 35.74
C LEU A 127 -34.28 28.49 37.19
N VAL A 128 -33.52 27.56 37.78
CA VAL A 128 -33.68 27.16 39.18
C VAL A 128 -33.53 28.36 40.12
N VAL A 129 -32.49 29.18 39.91
CA VAL A 129 -32.26 30.40 40.72
C VAL A 129 -33.42 31.39 40.59
N LYS A 130 -33.92 31.64 39.37
CA LYS A 130 -35.07 32.52 39.14
C LYS A 130 -36.33 32.02 39.86
N TYR A 131 -36.58 30.71 39.80
CA TYR A 131 -37.73 30.09 40.47
C TYR A 131 -37.64 30.19 42.00
N GLN A 132 -36.44 29.93 42.56
CA GLN A 132 -36.19 30.09 43.99
C GLN A 132 -36.41 31.53 44.47
N ASN A 133 -35.95 32.52 43.70
CA ASN A 133 -36.13 33.93 44.03
C ASN A 133 -37.62 34.35 43.95
N ALA A 134 -38.35 33.88 42.95
CA ALA A 134 -39.78 34.15 42.81
C ALA A 134 -40.61 33.59 43.98
N ASN A 135 -40.30 32.37 44.44
CA ASN A 135 -40.98 31.78 45.60
C ASN A 135 -40.66 32.49 46.91
N ARG A 136 -39.41 32.94 47.12
CA ARG A 136 -39.05 33.76 48.29
C ARG A 136 -39.82 35.08 48.31
N SER A 137 -39.92 35.75 47.17
CA SER A 137 -40.68 37.00 47.03
C SER A 137 -42.18 36.85 47.31
N LYS A 138 -42.80 35.74 46.84
CA LYS A 138 -44.22 35.47 47.14
C LYS A 138 -44.47 35.20 48.62
N ASN A 139 -43.60 34.43 49.29
CA ASN A 139 -43.74 34.16 50.72
C ASN A 139 -43.55 35.42 51.58
N SER A 140 -42.71 36.37 51.16
CA SER A 140 -42.59 37.66 51.85
C SER A 140 -43.79 38.60 51.64
N ALA A 141 -44.53 38.45 50.53
CA ALA A 141 -45.70 39.27 50.24
C ALA A 141 -47.00 38.75 50.91
N SER A 142 -47.05 37.48 51.29
CA SER A 142 -48.18 36.86 52.01
C SER A 142 -48.13 37.00 53.53
N LEU A 143 -47.07 37.61 54.08
CA LEU A 143 -46.85 37.82 55.51
C LEU A 143 -47.07 39.28 55.96
N ASN A 144 -47.50 40.16 55.04
CA ASN A 144 -47.95 41.53 55.30
C ASN A 144 -49.46 41.64 55.03
#